data_AF-A0A2V6QVR0-F1
#
_entry.id   AF-A0A2V6QVR0-F1
#
_cell.length_a   1.000
_cell.length_b   1.000
_cell.length_c   1.000
_cell.angle_alpha   90.00
_cell.angle_beta   90.00
_cell.angle_gamma   90.00
#
_symmetry.space_group_name_H-M   'P 1'
#
loop_
_entity.id
_entity.type
_entity.pdbx_description
1 polymer ?
#
loop_
_entity_poly.entity_id
_entity_poly.type
_entity_poly.pdbx_seq_one_letter_code
_entity_poly.pdbx_strand_id
1 'polypeptide(L)'
;MAELTGVPYSQIIVAAALPAILYYVGIMATVHWEALKQNIGTMTADIPSLVTLARRALLFAPFAIVVYFLEAGYSPSKAALYSLGSAIVVSWFAGSQPMTPRRIFDTLGEAMRSGVIVATVLAASGLIVAAMSRTGVALAFSSAVINLSGGHLLVALFLIFLVVSVLGTGIPTTPAYILAVTVGSAAMQKLGVDVLAAHLFVFYYAVLADVTPPVAVTAFAGAQMAGADPMRTGWQASRIALSGFLAPFLFVYQPALLWRGPVTDIAILFVSAVIGITALSAAAAGYMFRPLGWPQRLFLVAVALAAISSHLAVSVATSVVLVLYAVWDWRGARREAGRALSVPTGA
;
A
#
# COMPACT_ATOMS: atom_id res chain seq x y z
N MET A 1 0.18 -5.04 -15.62
CA MET A 1 0.73 -6.28 -15.02
C MET A 1 0.20 -7.51 -15.74
N ALA A 2 -1.11 -7.78 -15.71
CA ALA A 2 -1.73 -8.95 -16.37
C ALA A 2 -1.24 -9.20 -17.81
N GLU A 3 -1.18 -8.15 -18.64
CA GLU A 3 -0.68 -8.24 -20.01
C GLU A 3 0.82 -8.57 -20.11
N LEU A 4 1.65 -8.00 -19.23
CA LEU A 4 3.10 -8.24 -19.24
C LEU A 4 3.50 -9.60 -18.66
N THR A 5 2.76 -10.09 -17.67
CA THR A 5 3.05 -11.35 -17.00
C THR A 5 2.30 -12.54 -17.60
N GLY A 6 1.27 -12.27 -18.42
CA GLY A 6 0.32 -13.30 -18.88
C GLY A 6 -0.55 -13.88 -17.75
N VAL A 7 -0.48 -13.34 -16.54
CA VAL A 7 -1.25 -13.81 -15.38
C VAL A 7 -2.66 -13.22 -15.44
N PRO A 8 -3.72 -14.04 -15.32
CA PRO A 8 -5.10 -13.54 -15.27
C PRO A 8 -5.30 -12.49 -14.17
N TYR A 9 -6.11 -11.46 -14.45
CA TYR A 9 -6.37 -10.38 -13.50
C TYR A 9 -6.92 -10.88 -12.16
N SER A 10 -7.78 -11.90 -12.20
CA SER A 10 -8.37 -12.58 -11.04
C SER A 10 -7.31 -13.07 -10.05
N GLN A 11 -6.26 -13.71 -10.56
CA GLN A 11 -5.16 -14.20 -9.74
C GLN A 11 -4.34 -13.05 -9.15
N ILE A 12 -4.15 -11.96 -9.90
CA ILE A 12 -3.43 -10.78 -9.41
C ILE A 12 -4.19 -10.12 -8.27
N ILE A 13 -5.51 -9.92 -8.40
CA ILE A 13 -6.31 -9.27 -7.35
C ILE A 13 -6.40 -10.13 -6.10
N VAL A 14 -6.55 -11.46 -6.24
CA VAL A 14 -6.57 -12.38 -5.11
C VAL A 14 -5.21 -12.37 -4.40
N ALA A 15 -4.10 -12.49 -5.14
CA ALA A 15 -2.75 -12.43 -4.59
C ALA A 15 -2.46 -11.09 -3.89
N ALA A 16 -2.96 -9.97 -4.42
CA ALA A 16 -2.75 -8.64 -3.83
C ALA A 16 -3.67 -8.33 -2.64
N ALA A 17 -4.71 -9.14 -2.38
CA ALA A 17 -5.71 -8.85 -1.35
C ALA A 17 -5.14 -8.84 0.07
N LEU A 18 -4.40 -9.87 0.48
CA LEU A 18 -3.81 -9.92 1.83
C LEU A 18 -2.76 -8.81 2.03
N PRO A 19 -1.82 -8.56 1.09
CA PRO A 19 -0.90 -7.43 1.18
C PRO A 19 -1.62 -6.08 1.28
N ALA A 20 -2.73 -5.89 0.57
CA ALA A 20 -3.51 -4.65 0.63
C ALA A 20 -4.14 -4.47 2.02
N ILE A 21 -4.68 -5.54 2.61
CA ILE A 21 -5.21 -5.49 3.98
C ILE A 21 -4.10 -5.16 4.98
N LEU A 22 -2.94 -5.80 4.87
CA LEU A 22 -1.77 -5.53 5.72
C LEU A 22 -1.33 -4.06 5.62
N TYR A 23 -1.32 -3.49 4.41
CA TYR A 23 -1.03 -2.08 4.18
C TYR A 23 -2.03 -1.17 4.91
N TYR A 24 -3.34 -1.41 4.75
CA TYR A 24 -4.37 -0.63 5.42
C TYR A 24 -4.33 -0.76 6.93
N VAL A 25 -4.13 -1.97 7.47
CA VAL A 25 -3.95 -2.21 8.90
C VAL A 25 -2.76 -1.43 9.42
N GLY A 26 -1.63 -1.45 8.72
CA GLY A 26 -0.43 -0.69 9.09
C GLY A 26 -0.69 0.81 9.20
N ILE A 27 -1.31 1.41 8.19
CA ILE A 27 -1.64 2.84 8.20
C ILE A 27 -2.66 3.16 9.29
N MET A 28 -3.75 2.41 9.37
CA MET A 28 -4.80 2.62 10.36
C MET A 28 -4.26 2.49 11.79
N ALA A 29 -3.38 1.53 12.05
CA ALA A 29 -2.70 1.39 13.33
C ALA A 29 -1.83 2.63 13.63
N THR A 30 -1.02 3.09 12.68
CA THR A 30 -0.17 4.29 12.90
C THR A 30 -1.02 5.52 13.19
N VAL A 31 -2.08 5.75 12.42
CA VAL A 31 -3.03 6.86 12.62
C VAL A 31 -3.70 6.76 14.00
N HIS A 32 -4.12 5.55 14.39
CA HIS A 32 -4.73 5.31 15.71
C HIS A 32 -3.76 5.66 16.86
N TRP A 33 -2.53 5.18 16.80
CA TRP A 33 -1.53 5.45 17.84
C TRP A 33 -1.13 6.92 17.89
N GLU A 34 -1.01 7.59 16.75
CA GLU A 34 -0.71 9.02 16.70
C GLU A 34 -1.88 9.87 17.22
N ALA A 35 -3.13 9.47 16.94
CA ALA A 35 -4.32 10.12 17.49
C ALA A 35 -4.40 10.01 19.02
N LEU A 36 -4.11 8.81 19.57
CA LEU A 36 -4.04 8.59 21.02
C LEU A 36 -2.93 9.41 21.67
N LYS A 37 -1.74 9.44 21.06
CA LYS A 37 -0.61 10.26 21.52
C LYS A 37 -0.94 11.75 21.57
N GLN A 38 -1.70 12.24 20.60
CA GLN A 38 -2.14 13.64 20.53
C GLN A 38 -3.42 13.90 21.33
N ASN A 39 -4.01 12.89 21.98
CA ASN A 39 -5.30 12.96 22.66
C ASN A 39 -6.41 13.59 21.79
N ILE A 40 -6.44 13.23 20.51
CA ILE A 40 -7.50 13.65 19.59
C ILE A 40 -8.78 12.96 20.07
N GLY A 41 -9.72 13.75 20.60
CA GLY A 41 -10.97 13.27 21.16
C GLY A 41 -11.91 12.62 20.13
N THR A 42 -13.08 12.19 20.58
CA THR A 42 -14.10 11.66 19.69
C THR A 42 -14.88 12.78 19.00
N MET A 43 -15.19 12.59 17.72
CA MET A 43 -16.00 13.54 16.96
C MET A 43 -17.48 13.21 17.14
N THR A 44 -18.29 14.20 17.50
CA THR A 44 -19.77 14.11 17.59
C THR A 44 -20.43 14.53 16.29
N ALA A 45 -19.94 14.06 15.14
CA ALA A 45 -20.50 14.44 13.85
C ALA A 45 -21.77 13.64 13.53
N ASP A 46 -22.75 14.31 12.93
CA ASP A 46 -23.96 13.68 12.40
C ASP A 46 -23.61 12.68 11.29
N ILE A 47 -23.87 11.40 11.56
CA ILE A 47 -23.62 10.31 10.62
C ILE A 47 -24.74 10.33 9.56
N PRO A 48 -24.43 10.34 8.26
CA PRO A 48 -25.45 10.30 7.22
C PRO A 48 -26.30 9.02 7.32
N SER A 49 -27.58 9.13 6.98
CA SER A 49 -28.51 8.00 7.06
C SER A 49 -28.07 6.80 6.20
N LEU A 50 -28.39 5.58 6.64
CA LEU A 50 -28.07 4.34 5.90
C LEU A 50 -28.66 4.33 4.49
N VAL A 51 -29.81 4.99 4.27
CA VAL A 51 -30.44 5.11 2.96
C VAL A 51 -29.58 5.97 2.02
N THR A 52 -29.06 7.10 2.52
CA THR A 52 -28.13 7.95 1.77
C THR A 52 -26.85 7.20 1.43
N LEU A 53 -26.35 6.40 2.37
CA LEU A 53 -25.17 5.57 2.16
C LEU A 53 -25.41 4.51 1.08
N ALA A 54 -26.52 3.77 1.15
CA ALA A 54 -26.86 2.75 0.15
C ALA A 54 -27.04 3.35 -1.25
N ARG A 55 -27.67 4.53 -1.35
CA ARG A 55 -27.81 5.24 -2.63
C ARG A 55 -26.44 5.65 -3.20
N ARG A 56 -25.53 6.14 -2.35
CA ARG A 56 -24.17 6.50 -2.77
C ARG A 56 -23.29 5.27 -3.05
N ALA A 57 -23.57 4.14 -2.40
CA ALA A 57 -22.85 2.89 -2.66
C ALA A 57 -23.03 2.40 -4.10
N LEU A 58 -24.14 2.75 -4.77
CA LEU A 58 -24.32 2.49 -6.21
C LEU A 58 -23.21 3.12 -7.07
N LEU A 59 -22.58 4.23 -6.62
CA LEU A 59 -21.44 4.84 -7.33
C LEU A 59 -20.20 3.93 -7.38
N PHE A 60 -20.15 2.85 -6.60
CA PHE A 60 -19.12 1.82 -6.70
C PHE A 60 -19.39 0.78 -7.80
N ALA A 61 -20.60 0.73 -8.38
CA ALA A 61 -20.96 -0.24 -9.41
C ALA A 61 -20.00 -0.27 -10.61
N PRO A 62 -19.44 0.85 -11.12
CA PRO A 62 -18.47 0.80 -12.22
C PRO A 62 -17.24 -0.04 -11.91
N PHE A 63 -16.75 -0.03 -10.67
CA PHE A 63 -15.61 -0.84 -10.25
C PHE A 63 -15.97 -2.33 -10.23
N ALA A 64 -17.14 -2.68 -9.69
CA ALA A 64 -17.64 -4.05 -9.70
C ALA A 64 -17.82 -4.58 -11.14
N ILE A 65 -18.27 -3.73 -12.05
CA ILE A 65 -18.46 -4.07 -13.47
C ILE A 65 -17.12 -4.30 -14.18
N VAL A 66 -16.08 -3.50 -13.92
CA VAL A 66 -14.73 -3.79 -14.44
C VAL A 66 -14.29 -5.19 -14.01
N VAL A 67 -14.38 -5.49 -12.71
CA VAL A 67 -13.96 -6.77 -12.15
C VAL A 67 -14.76 -7.90 -12.80
N TYR A 68 -16.09 -7.79 -12.86
CA TYR A 68 -16.96 -8.80 -13.49
C TYR A 68 -16.54 -9.13 -14.93
N PHE A 69 -16.32 -8.11 -15.78
CA PHE A 69 -15.95 -8.35 -17.17
C PHE A 69 -14.53 -8.94 -17.31
N LEU A 70 -13.60 -8.55 -16.45
CA LEU A 70 -12.26 -9.15 -16.40
C LEU A 70 -12.32 -10.63 -15.98
N GLU A 71 -13.15 -10.98 -15.00
CA GLU A 71 -13.40 -12.38 -14.60
C GLU A 71 -14.08 -13.18 -15.71
N ALA A 72 -15.00 -12.56 -16.45
CA ALA A 72 -15.64 -13.17 -17.61
C ALA A 72 -14.70 -13.33 -18.83
N GLY A 73 -13.41 -13.00 -18.70
CA GLY A 73 -12.40 -13.19 -19.74
C GLY A 73 -12.39 -12.12 -20.83
N TYR A 74 -13.08 -11.00 -20.63
CA TYR A 74 -13.02 -9.88 -21.58
C TYR A 74 -11.68 -9.16 -21.47
N SER A 75 -11.24 -8.55 -22.57
CA SER A 75 -10.02 -7.76 -22.55
C SER A 75 -10.15 -6.53 -21.63
N PRO A 76 -9.06 -6.06 -21.01
CA PRO A 76 -9.09 -4.88 -20.14
C PRO A 76 -9.74 -3.65 -20.78
N SER A 77 -9.50 -3.41 -22.07
CA SER A 77 -10.10 -2.28 -22.80
C SER A 77 -11.62 -2.41 -22.94
N LYS A 78 -12.15 -3.62 -23.17
CA LYS A 78 -13.61 -3.85 -23.22
C LYS A 78 -14.25 -3.70 -21.85
N ALA A 79 -13.62 -4.24 -20.80
CA ALA A 79 -14.11 -4.11 -19.43
C ALA A 79 -14.17 -2.62 -18.99
N ALA A 80 -13.15 -1.83 -19.33
CA ALA A 80 -13.13 -0.40 -19.08
C ALA A 80 -14.26 0.35 -19.81
N LEU A 81 -14.54 0.01 -21.07
CA LEU A 81 -15.63 0.62 -21.84
C LEU A 81 -17.00 0.37 -21.19
N TYR A 82 -17.29 -0.87 -20.79
CA TYR A 82 -18.57 -1.20 -20.14
C TYR A 82 -18.69 -0.55 -18.75
N SER A 83 -17.59 -0.47 -18.01
CA SER A 83 -17.55 0.26 -16.74
C SER A 83 -17.83 1.76 -16.91
N LEU A 84 -17.25 2.40 -17.93
CA LEU A 84 -17.51 3.80 -18.25
C LEU A 84 -19.00 4.04 -18.56
N GLY A 85 -19.58 3.17 -19.40
CA GLY A 85 -21.02 3.21 -19.70
C GLY A 85 -21.88 3.09 -18.44
N SER A 86 -21.51 2.17 -17.53
CA SER A 86 -22.21 2.01 -16.26
C SER A 86 -22.09 3.23 -15.35
N ALA A 87 -20.93 3.91 -15.33
CA ALA A 87 -20.74 5.13 -14.53
C ALA A 87 -21.69 6.25 -14.98
N ILE A 88 -21.91 6.38 -16.30
CA ILE A 88 -22.89 7.33 -16.86
C ILE A 88 -24.29 6.98 -16.36
N VAL A 89 -24.71 5.72 -16.51
CA VAL A 89 -26.06 5.27 -16.10
C VAL A 89 -26.27 5.46 -14.59
N VAL A 90 -25.31 5.04 -13.77
CA VAL A 90 -25.38 5.14 -12.30
C VAL A 90 -25.43 6.60 -11.85
N SER A 91 -24.73 7.50 -12.55
CA SER A 91 -24.74 8.93 -12.23
C SER A 91 -26.16 9.53 -12.28
N TRP A 92 -27.06 8.98 -13.10
CA TRP A 92 -28.45 9.45 -13.21
C TRP A 92 -29.31 9.12 -12.00
N PHE A 93 -28.98 8.06 -11.25
CA PHE A 93 -29.79 7.58 -10.12
C PHE A 93 -29.17 7.89 -8.76
N ALA A 94 -27.84 7.86 -8.67
CA ALA A 94 -27.07 7.93 -7.43
C ALA A 94 -26.15 9.15 -7.34
N GLY A 95 -25.88 9.81 -8.47
CA GLY A 95 -25.01 10.98 -8.52
C GLY A 95 -25.70 12.24 -8.00
N SER A 96 -24.97 13.06 -7.25
CA SER A 96 -25.40 14.43 -6.96
C SER A 96 -25.41 15.32 -8.21
N GLN A 97 -24.65 14.93 -9.24
CA GLN A 97 -24.53 15.61 -10.52
C GLN A 97 -24.67 14.60 -11.67
N PRO A 98 -25.89 14.38 -12.19
CA PRO A 98 -26.12 13.41 -13.27
C PRO A 98 -25.39 13.84 -14.56
N MET A 99 -24.94 12.85 -15.34
CA MET A 99 -24.21 13.09 -16.60
C MET A 99 -25.16 13.45 -17.74
N THR A 100 -25.23 14.74 -18.09
CA THR A 100 -25.92 15.22 -19.29
C THR A 100 -25.04 15.06 -20.55
N PRO A 101 -25.60 15.05 -21.78
CA PRO A 101 -24.79 14.94 -23.00
C PRO A 101 -23.65 15.96 -23.08
N ARG A 102 -23.90 17.20 -22.63
CA ARG A 102 -22.87 18.25 -22.54
C ARG A 102 -21.77 17.89 -21.53
N ARG A 103 -22.13 17.45 -20.32
CA ARG A 103 -21.15 17.01 -19.32
C ARG A 103 -20.35 15.80 -19.79
N ILE A 104 -20.98 14.86 -20.49
CA ILE A 104 -20.27 13.72 -21.09
C ILE A 104 -19.22 14.24 -22.08
N PHE A 105 -19.58 15.18 -22.95
CA PHE A 105 -18.62 15.77 -23.88
C PHE A 105 -17.50 16.54 -23.16
N ASP A 106 -17.83 17.35 -22.17
CA ASP A 106 -16.84 18.12 -21.39
C ASP A 106 -15.88 17.18 -20.63
N THR A 107 -16.40 16.15 -19.96
CA THR A 107 -15.60 15.14 -19.24
C THR A 107 -14.75 14.29 -20.18
N LEU A 108 -15.23 13.97 -21.40
CA LEU A 108 -14.39 13.37 -22.44
C LEU A 108 -13.24 14.30 -22.83
N GLY A 109 -13.49 15.60 -22.96
CA GLY A 109 -12.46 16.60 -23.22
C GLY A 109 -11.39 16.66 -22.12
N GLU A 110 -11.82 16.64 -20.84
CA GLU A 110 -10.92 16.57 -19.69
C GLU A 110 -10.11 15.26 -19.66
N ALA A 111 -10.79 14.13 -19.87
CA ALA A 111 -10.17 12.81 -19.94
C ALA A 111 -9.11 12.74 -21.04
N MET A 112 -9.36 13.35 -22.21
CA MET A 112 -8.38 13.42 -23.29
C MET A 112 -7.17 14.28 -22.90
N ARG A 113 -7.36 15.43 -22.25
CA ARG A 113 -6.24 16.29 -21.79
C ARG A 113 -5.35 15.58 -20.78
N SER A 114 -5.94 14.94 -19.77
CA SER A 114 -5.20 14.11 -18.81
C SER A 114 -4.57 12.89 -19.49
N GLY A 115 -5.27 12.30 -20.46
CA GLY A 115 -4.83 11.14 -21.23
C GLY A 115 -3.61 11.39 -22.11
N VAL A 116 -3.48 12.59 -22.72
CA VAL A 116 -2.31 12.94 -23.55
C VAL A 116 -1.02 12.85 -22.73
N ILE A 117 -0.99 13.37 -21.50
CA ILE A 117 0.19 13.30 -20.63
C ILE A 117 0.56 11.82 -20.38
N VAL A 118 -0.42 11.00 -20.00
CA VAL A 118 -0.19 9.57 -19.76
C VAL A 118 0.28 8.86 -21.03
N ALA A 119 -0.34 9.12 -22.18
CA ALA A 119 0.01 8.52 -23.46
C ALA A 119 1.44 8.86 -23.90
N THR A 120 1.86 10.12 -23.78
CA THR A 120 3.22 10.56 -24.12
C THR A 120 4.26 9.89 -23.22
N VAL A 121 4.03 9.86 -21.90
CA VAL A 121 4.98 9.23 -20.96
C VAL A 121 5.02 7.71 -21.16
N LEU A 122 3.88 7.06 -21.46
CA LEU A 122 3.83 5.64 -21.81
C LEU A 122 4.58 5.33 -23.11
N ALA A 123 4.40 6.15 -24.15
CA ALA A 123 5.12 5.99 -25.42
C ALA A 123 6.64 6.10 -25.21
N ALA A 124 7.09 7.12 -24.47
CA ALA A 124 8.49 7.29 -24.13
C ALA A 124 9.03 6.12 -23.27
N SER A 125 8.26 5.69 -22.27
CA SER A 125 8.63 4.55 -21.42
C SER A 125 8.75 3.26 -22.23
N GLY A 126 7.81 3.02 -23.16
CA GLY A 126 7.86 1.88 -24.07
C GLY A 126 9.09 1.88 -24.98
N LEU A 127 9.50 3.05 -25.48
CA LEU A 127 10.74 3.19 -26.26
C LEU A 127 11.98 2.88 -25.39
N ILE A 128 12.02 3.35 -24.15
CA ILE A 128 13.10 3.04 -23.20
C ILE A 128 13.15 1.53 -22.94
N VAL A 129 12.00 0.90 -22.63
CA VAL A 129 11.90 -0.55 -22.42
C VAL A 129 12.39 -1.31 -23.65
N ALA A 130 11.93 -0.95 -24.86
CA ALA A 130 12.33 -1.60 -26.09
C ALA A 130 13.84 -1.47 -26.37
N ALA A 131 14.41 -0.28 -26.16
CA ALA A 131 15.85 -0.04 -26.29
C ALA A 131 16.64 -0.86 -25.26
N MET A 132 16.21 -0.88 -23.99
CA MET A 132 16.86 -1.65 -22.92
C MET A 132 16.81 -3.16 -23.16
N SER A 133 15.68 -3.67 -23.64
CA SER A 133 15.50 -5.09 -23.96
C SER A 133 16.39 -5.52 -25.13
N ARG A 134 16.57 -4.68 -26.17
CA ARG A 134 17.42 -5.03 -27.32
C ARG A 134 18.92 -4.85 -27.09
N THR A 135 19.30 -3.89 -26.25
CA THR A 135 20.72 -3.59 -25.95
C THR A 135 21.31 -4.45 -24.82
N GLY A 136 20.47 -5.21 -24.10
CA GLY A 136 20.90 -6.03 -22.96
C GLY A 136 21.15 -5.22 -21.68
N VAL A 137 20.87 -3.91 -21.67
CA VAL A 137 21.05 -3.04 -20.51
C VAL A 137 20.21 -3.50 -19.30
N ALA A 138 18.98 -3.99 -19.54
CA ALA A 138 18.16 -4.57 -18.47
C ALA A 138 18.86 -5.76 -17.78
N LEU A 139 19.56 -6.60 -18.54
CA LEU A 139 20.34 -7.71 -18.01
C LEU A 139 21.57 -7.21 -17.24
N ALA A 140 22.23 -6.17 -17.73
CA ALA A 140 23.37 -5.55 -17.05
C ALA A 140 22.97 -4.94 -15.70
N PHE A 141 21.85 -4.21 -15.63
CA PHE A 141 21.28 -3.72 -14.38
C PHE A 141 20.96 -4.87 -13.41
N SER A 142 20.31 -5.92 -13.91
CA SER A 142 20.00 -7.10 -13.12
C SER A 142 21.26 -7.72 -12.51
N SER A 143 22.32 -7.88 -13.31
CA SER A 143 23.62 -8.38 -12.83
C SER A 143 24.30 -7.43 -11.85
N ALA A 144 24.21 -6.11 -12.07
CA ALA A 144 24.76 -5.12 -11.15
C ALA A 144 24.09 -5.18 -9.78
N VAL A 145 22.75 -5.30 -9.73
CA VAL A 145 22.01 -5.49 -8.47
C VAL A 145 22.45 -6.77 -7.77
N ILE A 146 22.57 -7.88 -8.50
CA ILE A 146 22.98 -9.17 -7.91
C ILE A 146 24.41 -9.07 -7.36
N ASN A 147 25.35 -8.52 -8.12
CA ASN A 147 26.74 -8.36 -7.70
C ASN A 147 26.87 -7.43 -6.48
N LEU A 148 26.19 -6.28 -6.49
CA LEU A 148 26.18 -5.35 -5.35
C LEU A 148 25.49 -5.96 -4.12
N SER A 149 24.48 -6.81 -4.32
CA SER A 149 23.82 -7.52 -3.23
C SER A 149 24.61 -8.71 -2.68
N GLY A 150 25.69 -9.13 -3.35
CA GLY A 150 26.42 -10.36 -3.04
C GLY A 150 25.57 -11.62 -3.17
N GLY A 151 24.48 -11.58 -3.94
CA GLY A 151 23.48 -12.66 -4.03
C GLY A 151 22.47 -12.69 -2.88
N HIS A 152 22.53 -11.77 -1.91
CA HIS A 152 21.56 -11.71 -0.82
C HIS A 152 20.25 -11.04 -1.26
N LEU A 153 19.16 -11.81 -1.24
CA LEU A 153 17.84 -11.33 -1.66
C LEU A 153 17.41 -10.04 -0.95
N LEU A 154 17.60 -9.93 0.36
CA LEU A 154 17.15 -8.75 1.13
C LEU A 154 17.85 -7.47 0.65
N VAL A 155 19.16 -7.57 0.41
CA VAL A 155 19.97 -6.45 -0.09
C VAL A 155 19.54 -6.10 -1.50
N ALA A 156 19.30 -7.10 -2.36
CA ALA A 156 18.79 -6.87 -3.71
C ALA A 156 17.42 -6.17 -3.71
N LEU A 157 16.48 -6.63 -2.88
CA LEU A 157 15.16 -5.99 -2.72
C LEU A 157 15.29 -4.54 -2.25
N PHE A 158 16.20 -4.25 -1.34
CA PHE A 158 16.45 -2.89 -0.87
C PHE A 158 17.05 -2.00 -1.97
N LEU A 159 18.02 -2.49 -2.73
CA LEU A 159 18.58 -1.77 -3.88
C LEU A 159 17.51 -1.49 -4.93
N ILE A 160 16.67 -2.48 -5.24
CA ILE A 160 15.55 -2.33 -6.18
C ILE A 160 14.55 -1.31 -5.64
N PHE A 161 14.19 -1.38 -4.35
CA PHE A 161 13.33 -0.40 -3.70
C PHE A 161 13.85 1.02 -3.89
N LEU A 162 15.15 1.27 -3.66
CA LEU A 162 15.76 2.59 -3.87
C LEU A 162 15.65 3.04 -5.32
N VAL A 163 16.00 2.17 -6.27
CA VAL A 163 15.95 2.49 -7.70
C VAL A 163 14.51 2.78 -8.15
N VAL A 164 13.55 1.92 -7.79
CA VAL A 164 12.14 2.08 -8.15
C VAL A 164 11.54 3.34 -7.52
N SER A 165 11.90 3.64 -6.26
CA SER A 165 11.41 4.84 -5.57
C SER A 165 11.85 6.12 -6.28
N VAL A 166 13.07 6.14 -6.84
CA VAL A 166 13.58 7.28 -7.62
C VAL A 166 12.98 7.32 -9.02
N LEU A 167 12.90 6.17 -9.71
CA LEU A 167 12.33 6.10 -11.07
C LEU A 167 10.85 6.47 -11.11
N GLY A 168 10.12 6.22 -10.03
CA GLY A 168 8.70 6.55 -9.92
C GLY A 168 8.41 8.03 -9.66
N THR A 169 9.41 8.84 -9.30
CA THR A 169 9.13 10.23 -8.90
C THR A 169 8.67 11.09 -10.09
N GLY A 170 7.49 11.71 -9.96
CA GLY A 170 7.06 12.80 -10.85
C GLY A 170 6.43 12.36 -12.17
N ILE A 171 6.09 11.09 -12.31
CA ILE A 171 5.39 10.54 -13.48
C ILE A 171 4.18 9.69 -13.05
N PRO A 172 3.17 9.50 -13.91
CA PRO A 172 2.03 8.64 -13.57
C PRO A 172 2.46 7.21 -13.22
N THR A 173 1.74 6.57 -12.31
CA THR A 173 2.07 5.24 -11.77
C THR A 173 2.22 4.15 -12.85
N THR A 174 1.43 4.21 -13.93
CA THR A 174 1.49 3.21 -15.01
C THR A 174 2.83 3.23 -15.75
N PRO A 175 3.32 4.37 -16.28
CA PRO A 175 4.69 4.49 -16.77
C PRO A 175 5.77 4.16 -15.74
N ALA A 176 5.63 4.61 -14.49
CA ALA A 176 6.58 4.30 -13.42
C ALA A 176 6.77 2.79 -13.26
N TYR A 177 5.67 2.04 -13.19
CA TYR A 177 5.70 0.58 -13.14
C TYR A 177 6.36 -0.05 -14.36
N ILE A 178 6.04 0.43 -15.58
CA ILE A 178 6.63 -0.11 -16.82
C ILE A 178 8.14 0.07 -16.84
N LEU A 179 8.66 1.23 -16.44
CA LEU A 179 10.09 1.46 -16.34
C LEU A 179 10.73 0.62 -15.24
N ALA A 180 10.16 0.68 -14.04
CA ALA A 180 10.68 0.00 -12.87
C ALA A 180 10.75 -1.52 -13.04
N VAL A 181 9.77 -2.13 -13.72
CA VAL A 181 9.69 -3.59 -13.85
C VAL A 181 10.79 -4.13 -14.77
N THR A 182 11.26 -3.33 -15.73
CA THR A 182 12.40 -3.70 -16.60
C THR A 182 13.71 -3.83 -15.85
N VAL A 183 13.88 -3.08 -14.76
CA VAL A 183 15.09 -3.06 -13.95
C VAL A 183 14.99 -4.07 -12.80
N GLY A 184 13.87 -4.07 -12.08
CA GLY A 184 13.73 -4.82 -10.83
C GLY A 184 13.33 -6.28 -10.99
N SER A 185 12.43 -6.60 -11.94
CA SER A 185 11.83 -7.95 -11.99
C SER A 185 12.85 -9.03 -12.36
N ALA A 186 13.75 -8.76 -13.30
CA ALA A 186 14.75 -9.73 -13.77
C ALA A 186 15.79 -10.06 -12.67
N ALA A 187 16.21 -9.08 -11.87
CA ALA A 187 17.09 -9.31 -10.72
C ALA A 187 16.43 -10.21 -9.68
N MET A 188 15.18 -9.92 -9.30
CA MET A 188 14.44 -10.73 -8.34
C MET A 188 14.21 -12.16 -8.82
N GLN A 189 13.84 -12.34 -10.09
CA GLN A 189 13.62 -13.67 -10.67
C GLN A 189 14.88 -14.53 -10.68
N LYS A 190 16.05 -13.95 -10.99
CA LYS A 190 17.35 -14.65 -10.89
C LYS A 190 17.71 -15.06 -9.46
N LEU A 191 17.18 -14.36 -8.46
CA LEU A 191 17.31 -14.68 -7.04
C LEU A 191 16.21 -15.63 -6.53
N GLY A 192 15.41 -16.22 -7.44
CA GLY A 192 14.39 -17.22 -7.12
C GLY A 192 13.02 -16.65 -6.72
N VAL A 193 12.79 -15.34 -6.88
CA VAL A 193 11.48 -14.74 -6.62
C VAL A 193 10.54 -15.02 -7.78
N ASP A 194 9.31 -15.41 -7.46
CA ASP A 194 8.27 -15.62 -8.46
C ASP A 194 7.95 -14.37 -9.28
N VAL A 195 7.58 -14.57 -10.56
CA VAL A 195 7.23 -13.48 -11.49
C VAL A 195 6.13 -12.57 -10.93
N LEU A 196 5.05 -13.13 -10.38
CA LEU A 196 3.95 -12.36 -9.82
C LEU A 196 4.42 -11.54 -8.62
N ALA A 197 5.18 -12.15 -7.70
CA ALA A 197 5.72 -11.48 -6.53
C ALA A 197 6.69 -10.35 -6.92
N ALA A 198 7.58 -10.58 -7.88
CA ALA A 198 8.52 -9.58 -8.39
C ALA A 198 7.79 -8.39 -9.02
N HIS A 199 6.77 -8.64 -9.84
CA HIS A 199 5.97 -7.58 -10.46
C HIS A 199 5.11 -6.83 -9.43
N LEU A 200 4.52 -7.51 -8.46
CA LEU A 200 3.79 -6.89 -7.34
C LEU A 200 4.71 -6.03 -6.49
N PHE A 201 5.93 -6.50 -6.19
CA PHE A 201 6.92 -5.74 -5.43
C PHE A 201 7.24 -4.40 -6.11
N VAL A 202 7.55 -4.44 -7.40
CA VAL A 202 7.81 -3.23 -8.18
C VAL A 202 6.58 -2.33 -8.27
N PHE A 203 5.40 -2.90 -8.53
CA PHE A 203 4.16 -2.15 -8.64
C PHE A 203 3.81 -1.43 -7.33
N TYR A 204 3.99 -2.09 -6.18
CA TYR A 204 3.78 -1.48 -4.87
C TYR A 204 4.67 -0.26 -4.67
N TYR A 205 5.97 -0.33 -4.99
CA TYR A 205 6.85 0.83 -4.84
C TYR A 205 6.65 1.90 -5.90
N ALA A 206 6.21 1.54 -7.11
CA ALA A 206 5.78 2.53 -8.08
C ALA A 206 4.57 3.34 -7.57
N VAL A 207 3.66 2.72 -6.82
CA VAL A 207 2.54 3.42 -6.13
C VAL A 207 3.03 4.20 -4.90
N LEU A 208 3.88 3.59 -4.06
CA LEU A 208 4.36 4.24 -2.83
C LEU A 208 5.35 5.38 -3.07
N ALA A 209 5.97 5.46 -4.24
CA ALA A 209 6.76 6.62 -4.66
C ALA A 209 5.92 7.91 -4.61
N ASP A 210 4.62 7.82 -4.91
CA ASP A 210 3.68 8.96 -4.86
C ASP A 210 3.38 9.44 -3.44
N VAL A 211 3.79 8.71 -2.40
CA VAL A 211 3.66 9.09 -0.98
C VAL A 211 4.97 9.74 -0.46
N THR A 212 6.06 9.68 -1.22
CA THR A 212 7.40 10.10 -0.78
C THR A 212 7.73 11.51 -1.28
N PRO A 213 8.18 12.43 -0.43
CA PRO A 213 8.76 13.70 -0.86
C PRO A 213 9.92 13.49 -1.84
N PRO A 214 10.05 14.31 -2.89
CA PRO A 214 9.38 15.59 -3.12
C PRO A 214 8.06 15.52 -3.91
N VAL A 215 7.51 14.33 -4.20
CA VAL A 215 6.36 14.18 -5.11
C VAL A 215 5.04 14.24 -4.35
N ALA A 216 4.84 13.34 -3.37
CA ALA A 216 3.78 13.34 -2.35
C ALA A 216 2.43 14.03 -2.73
N VAL A 217 1.90 13.78 -3.94
CA VAL A 217 0.90 14.66 -4.57
C VAL A 217 -0.38 14.76 -3.76
N THR A 218 -0.84 13.63 -3.22
CA THR A 218 -2.04 13.56 -2.37
C THR A 218 -1.85 14.27 -1.04
N ALA A 219 -0.67 14.13 -0.44
CA ALA A 219 -0.32 14.82 0.80
C ALA A 219 -0.21 16.34 0.59
N PHE A 220 0.31 16.79 -0.56
CA PHE A 220 0.40 18.21 -0.90
C PHE A 220 -0.97 18.84 -1.16
N ALA A 221 -1.86 18.12 -1.84
CA ALA A 221 -3.25 18.54 -2.00
C ALA A 221 -3.95 18.64 -0.63
N GLY A 222 -3.75 17.66 0.25
CA GLY A 222 -4.22 17.67 1.63
C GLY A 222 -3.68 18.85 2.44
N ALA A 223 -2.38 19.15 2.29
CA ALA A 223 -1.74 20.29 2.94
C ALA A 223 -2.37 21.62 2.51
N GLN A 224 -2.65 21.80 1.22
CA GLN A 224 -3.32 23.01 0.72
C GLN A 224 -4.75 23.17 1.23
N MET A 225 -5.50 22.08 1.38
CA MET A 225 -6.83 22.14 2.00
C MET A 225 -6.76 22.50 3.48
N ALA A 226 -5.71 22.07 4.18
CA ALA A 226 -5.50 22.30 5.61
C ALA A 226 -4.74 23.59 5.95
N GLY A 227 -4.22 24.31 4.94
CA GLY A 227 -3.33 25.46 5.16
C GLY A 227 -1.98 25.11 5.79
N ALA A 228 -1.51 23.87 5.58
CA ALA A 228 -0.24 23.37 6.11
C ALA A 228 0.88 23.44 5.06
N ASP A 229 2.14 23.40 5.51
CA ASP A 229 3.29 23.32 4.61
C ASP A 229 3.29 21.97 3.84
N PRO A 230 3.30 21.99 2.49
CA PRO A 230 3.23 20.76 1.69
C PRO A 230 4.38 19.80 1.97
N MET A 231 5.61 20.29 2.05
CA MET A 231 6.80 19.44 2.21
C MET A 231 6.80 18.73 3.56
N ARG A 232 6.49 19.44 4.66
CA ARG A 232 6.33 18.86 6.00
C ARG A 232 5.20 17.84 6.04
N THR A 233 4.08 18.14 5.39
CA THR A 233 2.94 17.20 5.30
C THR A 233 3.33 15.93 4.57
N GLY A 234 4.10 16.04 3.47
CA GLY A 234 4.66 14.90 2.75
C GLY A 234 5.56 14.03 3.62
N TRP A 235 6.51 14.62 4.35
CA TRP A 235 7.37 13.88 5.28
C TRP A 235 6.57 13.16 6.38
N GLN A 236 5.53 13.79 6.91
CA GLN A 236 4.65 13.14 7.89
C GLN A 236 3.84 12.01 7.25
N ALA A 237 3.32 12.19 6.05
CA ALA A 237 2.60 11.15 5.32
C ALA A 237 3.48 9.92 5.07
N SER A 238 4.73 10.11 4.62
CA SER A 238 5.69 8.99 4.45
C SER A 238 6.01 8.31 5.76
N ARG A 239 6.17 9.07 6.86
CA ARG A 239 6.38 8.49 8.20
C ARG A 239 5.20 7.61 8.63
N ILE A 240 3.97 8.07 8.39
CA ILE A 240 2.75 7.33 8.71
C ILE A 240 2.65 6.05 7.86
N ALA A 241 3.04 6.15 6.58
CA ALA A 241 3.02 5.04 5.64
C ALA A 241 4.18 4.04 5.80
N LEU A 242 5.16 4.29 6.69
CA LEU A 242 6.38 3.49 6.84
C LEU A 242 6.11 1.99 7.05
N SER A 243 5.07 1.63 7.81
CA SER A 243 4.66 0.24 7.99
C SER A 243 4.17 -0.40 6.68
N GLY A 244 3.57 0.38 5.79
CA GLY A 244 3.17 -0.01 4.45
C GLY A 244 4.34 -0.22 3.48
N PHE A 245 5.46 0.49 3.66
CA PHE A 245 6.69 0.27 2.88
C PHE A 245 7.33 -1.09 3.12
N LEU A 246 6.99 -1.77 4.23
CA LEU A 246 7.52 -3.09 4.52
C LEU A 246 6.71 -4.23 3.88
N ALA A 247 5.41 -4.03 3.62
CA ALA A 247 4.53 -5.07 3.08
C ALA A 247 5.09 -5.80 1.84
N PRO A 248 5.73 -5.12 0.86
CA PRO A 248 6.34 -5.80 -0.29
C PRO A 248 7.46 -6.75 0.05
N PHE A 249 8.33 -6.40 1.01
CA PHE A 249 9.36 -7.30 1.48
C PHE A 249 8.75 -8.57 2.10
N LEU A 250 7.64 -8.42 2.85
CA LEU A 250 7.03 -9.54 3.57
C LEU A 250 6.49 -10.59 2.58
N PHE A 251 5.72 -10.19 1.57
CA PHE A 251 5.13 -11.16 0.65
C PHE A 251 6.14 -11.79 -0.32
N VAL A 252 7.30 -11.15 -0.56
CA VAL A 252 8.40 -11.76 -1.32
C VAL A 252 9.04 -12.90 -0.51
N TYR A 253 9.22 -12.71 0.79
CA TYR A 253 9.75 -13.75 1.70
C TYR A 253 8.69 -14.77 2.15
N GLN A 254 7.40 -14.41 2.07
CA GLN A 254 6.29 -15.24 2.48
C GLN A 254 5.28 -15.40 1.33
N PRO A 255 5.50 -16.38 0.43
CA PRO A 255 4.53 -16.70 -0.62
C PRO A 255 3.11 -17.00 -0.10
N ALA A 256 2.98 -17.41 1.17
CA ALA A 256 1.69 -17.57 1.85
C ALA A 256 0.85 -16.29 1.85
N LEU A 257 1.47 -15.11 1.96
CA LEU A 257 0.77 -13.83 1.85
C LEU A 257 0.25 -13.54 0.43
N LEU A 258 0.70 -14.31 -0.57
CA LEU A 258 0.18 -14.30 -1.94
C LEU A 258 -0.72 -15.51 -2.23
N TRP A 259 -1.34 -16.09 -1.18
CA TRP A 259 -2.20 -17.27 -1.25
C TRP A 259 -1.52 -18.55 -1.75
N ARG A 260 -0.21 -18.70 -1.49
CA ARG A 260 0.53 -19.92 -1.84
C ARG A 260 0.82 -20.78 -0.61
N GLY A 261 0.27 -21.98 -0.60
CA GLY A 261 0.49 -22.97 0.45
C GLY A 261 -0.80 -23.38 1.17
N PRO A 262 -0.69 -24.14 2.27
CA PRO A 262 -1.84 -24.57 3.06
C PRO A 262 -2.60 -23.39 3.65
N VAL A 263 -3.93 -23.46 3.65
CA VAL A 263 -4.81 -22.40 4.18
C VAL A 263 -4.51 -22.10 5.66
N THR A 264 -4.12 -23.11 6.44
CA THR A 264 -3.70 -22.97 7.83
C THR A 264 -2.47 -22.06 7.96
N ASP A 265 -1.48 -22.26 7.11
CA ASP A 265 -0.22 -21.52 7.15
C ASP A 265 -0.45 -20.09 6.70
N ILE A 266 -1.27 -19.90 5.66
CA ILE A 266 -1.73 -18.58 5.20
C ILE A 266 -2.41 -17.83 6.34
N ALA A 267 -3.36 -18.46 7.03
CA ALA A 267 -4.10 -17.83 8.12
C ALA A 267 -3.17 -17.45 9.29
N ILE A 268 -2.29 -18.36 9.71
CA ILE A 268 -1.37 -18.10 10.84
C ILE A 268 -0.39 -16.98 10.47
N LEU A 269 0.28 -17.07 9.31
CA LEU A 269 1.25 -16.07 8.87
C LEU A 269 0.61 -14.71 8.62
N PHE A 270 -0.62 -14.68 8.09
CA PHE A 270 -1.37 -13.44 7.93
C PHE A 270 -1.70 -12.79 9.27
N VAL A 271 -2.18 -13.55 10.26
CA VAL A 271 -2.46 -13.03 11.61
C VAL A 271 -1.18 -12.54 12.28
N SER A 272 -0.09 -13.29 12.18
CA SER A 272 1.22 -12.87 12.69
C SER A 272 1.71 -11.60 12.02
N ALA A 273 1.52 -11.46 10.70
CA ALA A 273 1.88 -10.26 9.96
C ALA A 273 1.03 -9.05 10.39
N VAL A 274 -0.27 -9.23 10.64
CA VAL A 274 -1.15 -8.19 11.21
C VAL A 274 -0.64 -7.72 12.57
N ILE A 275 -0.27 -8.65 13.46
CA ILE A 275 0.26 -8.34 14.79
C ILE A 275 1.60 -7.61 14.67
N GLY A 276 2.52 -8.13 13.85
CA GLY A 276 3.84 -7.56 13.60
C GLY A 276 3.76 -6.14 13.03
N ILE A 277 2.93 -5.92 12.01
CA ILE A 277 2.70 -4.61 11.40
C ILE A 277 2.08 -3.63 12.41
N THR A 278 1.14 -4.07 13.24
CA THR A 278 0.53 -3.20 14.27
C THR A 278 1.56 -2.76 15.32
N ALA A 279 2.42 -3.68 15.76
CA ALA A 279 3.52 -3.40 16.68
C ALA A 279 4.56 -2.46 16.07
N LEU A 280 4.90 -2.66 14.80
CA LEU A 280 5.79 -1.79 14.05
C LEU A 280 5.21 -0.38 13.88
N SER A 281 3.91 -0.28 13.57
CA SER A 281 3.18 1.00 13.51
C SER A 281 3.23 1.73 14.86
N ALA A 282 3.10 1.02 15.99
CA ALA A 282 3.25 1.60 17.32
C ALA A 282 4.68 2.12 17.56
N ALA A 283 5.70 1.37 17.13
CA ALA A 283 7.10 1.80 17.21
C ALA A 283 7.38 3.05 16.35
N ALA A 284 6.79 3.15 15.16
CA ALA A 284 6.90 4.29 14.25
C ALA A 284 6.17 5.54 14.76
N ALA A 285 4.97 5.38 15.34
CA ALA A 285 4.24 6.45 16.03
C ALA A 285 4.96 6.90 17.31
N GLY A 286 5.67 5.95 17.94
CA GLY A 286 6.37 6.16 19.20
C GLY A 286 5.48 6.14 20.43
N TYR A 287 4.31 5.54 20.29
CA TYR A 287 3.25 5.50 21.29
C TYR A 287 2.42 4.24 21.06
N MET A 288 1.93 3.64 22.14
CA MET A 288 0.98 2.53 22.08
C MET A 288 -0.19 2.82 23.03
N PHE A 289 -0.12 2.31 24.27
CA PHE A 289 -1.00 2.77 25.35
C PHE A 289 -0.29 3.76 26.28
N ARG A 290 1.04 3.78 26.21
CA ARG A 290 1.91 4.76 26.86
C ARG A 290 2.98 5.28 25.88
N PRO A 291 3.65 6.39 26.21
CA PRO A 291 4.81 6.85 25.44
C PRO A 291 5.90 5.78 25.40
N LEU A 292 6.34 5.42 24.19
CA LEU A 292 7.39 4.42 23.99
C LEU A 292 8.76 5.08 23.90
N GLY A 293 9.68 4.69 24.78
CA GLY A 293 11.09 5.06 24.70
C GLY A 293 11.84 4.31 23.59
N TRP A 294 13.03 4.79 23.22
CA TRP A 294 13.85 4.16 22.17
C TRP A 294 14.13 2.66 22.37
N PRO A 295 14.46 2.16 23.58
CA PRO A 295 14.67 0.73 23.78
C PRO A 295 13.42 -0.11 23.47
N GLN A 296 12.24 0.39 23.86
CA GLN A 296 10.96 -0.28 23.60
C GLN A 296 10.63 -0.27 22.11
N ARG A 297 10.91 0.83 21.41
CA ARG A 297 10.73 0.91 19.95
C ARG A 297 11.64 -0.06 19.22
N LEU A 298 12.93 -0.12 19.58
CA LEU A 298 13.87 -1.06 18.97
C LEU A 298 13.48 -2.51 19.24
N PHE A 299 13.02 -2.82 20.46
CA PHE A 299 12.46 -4.12 20.79
C PHE A 299 11.24 -4.47 19.91
N LEU A 300 10.27 -3.56 19.80
CA LEU A 300 9.08 -3.77 18.97
C LEU A 300 9.46 -3.96 17.49
N VAL A 301 10.40 -3.17 16.96
CA VAL A 301 10.89 -3.33 15.59
C VAL A 301 11.53 -4.71 15.41
N ALA A 302 12.47 -5.09 16.28
CA ALA A 302 13.17 -6.37 16.17
C ALA A 302 12.21 -7.57 16.26
N VAL A 303 11.29 -7.57 17.23
CA VAL A 303 10.32 -8.65 17.41
C VAL A 303 9.25 -8.64 16.31
N ALA A 304 8.82 -7.48 15.82
CA ALA A 304 7.91 -7.38 14.68
C ALA A 304 8.53 -7.96 13.40
N LEU A 305 9.80 -7.64 13.12
CA LEU A 305 10.50 -8.22 11.98
C LEU A 305 10.65 -9.75 12.11
N ALA A 306 10.89 -10.25 13.33
CA ALA A 306 10.94 -11.68 13.62
C ALA A 306 9.56 -12.36 13.53
N ALA A 307 8.48 -11.68 13.91
CA ALA A 307 7.09 -12.12 13.72
C ALA A 307 6.73 -12.30 12.25
N ILE A 308 7.43 -11.58 11.38
CA ILE A 308 7.27 -11.69 9.94
C ILE A 308 8.38 -12.55 9.29
N SER A 309 9.07 -13.38 10.08
CA SER A 309 9.94 -14.41 9.51
C SER A 309 9.14 -15.49 8.78
N SER A 310 9.76 -16.12 7.78
CA SER A 310 9.17 -17.23 7.01
C SER A 310 8.97 -18.52 7.81
N HIS A 311 9.58 -18.62 9.00
CA HIS A 311 9.46 -19.79 9.87
C HIS A 311 8.24 -19.68 10.76
N LEU A 312 7.28 -20.59 10.58
CA LEU A 312 6.02 -20.62 11.33
C LEU A 312 6.21 -20.57 12.85
N ALA A 313 7.14 -21.37 13.39
CA ALA A 313 7.41 -21.41 14.83
C ALA A 313 7.91 -20.06 15.39
N VAL A 314 8.83 -19.41 14.66
CA VAL A 314 9.37 -18.10 15.04
C VAL A 314 8.29 -17.05 14.96
N SER A 315 7.50 -17.06 13.88
CA SER A 315 6.38 -16.15 13.66
C SER A 315 5.33 -16.24 14.77
N VAL A 316 4.95 -17.45 15.18
CA VAL A 316 4.00 -17.66 16.29
C VAL A 316 4.58 -17.21 17.63
N ALA A 317 5.81 -17.63 17.95
CA ALA A 317 6.45 -17.29 19.23
C ALA A 317 6.58 -15.78 19.43
N THR A 318 7.07 -15.08 18.41
CA THR A 318 7.25 -13.62 18.44
C THR A 318 5.92 -12.88 18.42
N SER A 319 4.90 -13.38 17.71
CA SER A 319 3.54 -12.82 17.78
C SER A 319 2.95 -12.93 19.19
N VAL A 320 3.16 -14.07 19.88
CA VAL A 320 2.76 -14.23 21.28
C VAL A 320 3.49 -13.21 22.17
N VAL A 321 4.80 -13.02 21.97
CA VAL A 321 5.58 -12.02 22.71
C VAL A 321 5.04 -10.59 22.50
N LEU A 322 4.68 -10.22 21.26
CA LEU A 322 4.09 -8.91 20.97
C LEU A 322 2.73 -8.72 21.65
N VAL A 323 1.88 -9.74 21.63
CA VAL A 323 0.58 -9.69 22.31
C VAL A 323 0.77 -9.57 23.83
N LEU A 324 1.69 -10.33 24.42
CA LEU A 324 2.00 -10.23 25.85
C LEU A 324 2.55 -8.85 26.22
N TYR A 325 3.41 -8.27 25.39
CA TYR A 325 3.91 -6.91 25.57
C TYR A 325 2.79 -5.88 25.50
N ALA A 326 1.90 -5.99 24.51
CA ALA A 326 0.73 -5.11 24.36
C ALA A 326 -0.19 -5.15 25.60
N VAL A 327 -0.48 -6.36 26.11
CA VAL A 327 -1.30 -6.56 27.31
C VAL A 327 -0.61 -5.98 28.55
N TRP A 328 0.71 -6.14 28.67
CA TRP A 328 1.49 -5.55 29.75
C TRP A 328 1.45 -4.02 29.71
N ASP A 329 1.65 -3.42 28.53
CA ASP A 329 1.60 -1.96 28.36
C ASP A 329 0.21 -1.39 28.67
N TRP A 330 -0.84 -2.06 28.18
CA TRP A 330 -2.23 -1.70 28.44
C TRP A 330 -2.61 -1.76 29.94
N ARG A 331 -2.17 -2.82 30.64
CA ARG A 331 -2.37 -2.94 32.09
C ARG A 331 -1.62 -1.85 32.86
N GLY A 332 -0.44 -1.46 32.38
CA GLY A 332 0.33 -0.33 32.92
C GLY A 332 -0.44 0.98 32.78
N ALA A 333 -0.93 1.29 31.58
CA ALA A 333 -1.73 2.48 31.30
C ALA A 333 -2.97 2.57 32.20
N ARG A 334 -3.71 1.47 32.38
CA ARG A 334 -4.89 1.43 33.27
C ARG A 334 -4.55 1.69 34.73
N ARG A 335 -3.40 1.21 35.22
CA ARG A 335 -2.94 1.46 36.59
C ARG A 335 -2.58 2.93 36.80
N GLU A 336 -1.95 3.57 35.82
CA GLU A 336 -1.63 5.01 35.84
C GLU A 336 -2.90 5.87 35.83
N ALA A 337 -3.89 5.53 34.98
CA ALA A 337 -5.18 6.20 34.94
C ALA A 337 -5.97 6.05 36.27
N GLY A 338 -5.98 4.84 36.86
CA GLY A 338 -6.61 4.61 38.17
C GLY A 338 -5.93 5.35 39.33
N ARG A 339 -4.60 5.54 39.26
CA ARG A 339 -3.85 6.37 40.22
C ARG A 339 -4.17 7.85 40.08
N ALA A 340 -4.31 8.36 38.85
CA ALA A 340 -4.68 9.75 38.60
C ALA A 340 -6.07 10.11 39.16
N LEU A 341 -7.00 9.15 39.18
CA LEU A 341 -8.35 9.31 39.74
C LEU A 341 -8.42 9.17 41.28
N SER A 342 -7.37 8.64 41.92
CA SER A 342 -7.33 8.40 43.38
C SER A 342 -6.47 9.39 44.16
N VAL A 343 -5.79 10.33 43.48
CA VAL A 343 -5.26 11.52 44.13
C VAL A 343 -6.45 12.42 44.47
N PRO A 344 -6.76 12.68 45.76
CA PRO A 344 -7.77 13.66 46.09
C PRO A 344 -7.30 14.99 45.50
N THR A 345 -8.17 15.67 44.75
CA THR A 345 -8.05 17.10 44.50
C THR A 345 -8.16 17.80 45.85
N GLY A 346 -7.04 17.87 46.58
CA GLY A 346 -6.93 18.62 47.81
C GLY A 346 -6.95 20.12 47.47
N ALA A 347 -8.00 20.77 47.97
CA ALA A 347 -8.15 22.18 48.37
C ALA A 347 -7.19 23.21 47.75
#